data_AF-A0A3C0U6A1-F1
#
_entry.id   AF-A0A3C0U6A1-F1
#
_cell.length_a   1.000
_cell.length_b   1.000
_cell.length_c   1.000
_cell.angle_alpha   90.00
_cell.angle_beta   90.00
_cell.angle_gamma   90.00
#
_symmetry.space_group_name_H-M   'P 1'
#
loop_
_entity.id
_entity.type
_entity.pdbx_description
1 polymer ?
#
loop_
_entity_poly.entity_id
_entity_poly.type
_entity_poly.pdbx_seq_one_letter_code
_entity_poly.pdbx_strand_id
1 'polypeptide(L)'
;MHGYIQEQCIIQLLIDKGTKAMLDDTLEEEDVVPISIAEWVIAEIEDDGIIFATPLYAQIFKMLLEEVDKEHIPDHSWWVRQENPEILAVVTEALTEKYTLAKWEAREIFLPKEQNIVFPLVKETTFRFKYVYVERKLAELRHYLSQENADMDYYLNEFSKWNSLRQLINEQLNRVV
;
A
#
# COMPACT_ATOMS: atom_id res chain seq x y z
N MET A 1 -8.73 -15.64 -1.90
CA MET A 1 -7.56 -14.82 -2.21
C MET A 1 -7.36 -13.84 -1.05
N HIS A 2 -6.54 -14.19 -0.05
CA HIS A 2 -6.32 -13.31 1.09
C HIS A 2 -5.45 -12.12 0.65
N GLY A 3 -5.89 -10.89 0.94
CA GLY A 3 -5.14 -9.67 0.64
C GLY A 3 -5.54 -8.89 -0.62
N TYR A 4 -6.45 -9.41 -1.44
CA TYR A 4 -6.91 -8.72 -2.67
C TYR A 4 -7.47 -7.33 -2.38
N ILE A 5 -8.23 -7.20 -1.28
CA ILE A 5 -8.84 -5.93 -0.86
C ILE A 5 -7.75 -4.90 -0.58
N GLN A 6 -6.67 -5.26 0.11
CA GLN A 6 -5.60 -4.33 0.47
C GLN A 6 -4.79 -3.87 -0.75
N GLU A 7 -4.58 -4.76 -1.73
CA GLU A 7 -3.97 -4.37 -3.02
C GLU A 7 -4.89 -3.43 -3.81
N GLN A 8 -6.18 -3.72 -3.85
CA GLN A 8 -7.16 -2.83 -4.47
C GLN A 8 -7.15 -1.46 -3.77
N CYS A 9 -7.15 -1.46 -2.44
CA CYS A 9 -7.12 -0.27 -1.61
C CYS A 9 -5.93 0.64 -1.93
N ILE A 10 -4.72 0.08 -2.00
CA ILE A 10 -3.51 0.87 -2.28
C ILE A 10 -3.50 1.40 -3.72
N ILE A 11 -3.94 0.60 -4.71
CA ILE A 11 -4.03 1.04 -6.10
C ILE A 11 -5.06 2.16 -6.28
N GLN A 12 -6.24 2.02 -5.68
CA GLN A 12 -7.27 3.06 -5.76
C GLN A 12 -6.80 4.35 -5.08
N LEU A 13 -6.10 4.26 -3.94
CA LEU A 13 -5.48 5.42 -3.29
C LEU A 13 -4.49 6.13 -4.21
N LEU A 14 -3.61 5.39 -4.87
CA LEU A 14 -2.61 5.92 -5.80
C LEU A 14 -3.26 6.60 -7.02
N ILE A 15 -4.32 6.01 -7.58
CA ILE A 15 -5.04 6.59 -8.72
C ILE A 15 -5.81 7.87 -8.34
N ASP A 16 -6.55 7.84 -7.23
CA ASP A 16 -7.43 8.95 -6.83
C ASP A 16 -6.66 10.11 -6.19
N LYS A 17 -5.60 9.80 -5.43
CA LYS A 17 -4.91 10.77 -4.57
C LYS A 17 -3.41 10.88 -4.82
N GLY A 18 -2.83 10.11 -5.73
CA GLY A 18 -1.37 10.06 -5.94
C GLY A 18 -0.69 11.42 -6.16
N THR A 19 -1.33 12.35 -6.87
CA THR A 19 -0.80 13.71 -7.14
C THR A 19 -0.86 14.66 -5.95
N LYS A 20 -1.57 14.32 -4.87
CA LYS A 20 -1.64 15.19 -3.70
C LYS A 20 -0.32 15.17 -2.95
N ALA A 21 0.17 16.35 -2.63
CA ALA A 21 1.26 16.51 -1.69
C ALA A 21 0.79 16.17 -0.28
N MET A 22 1.70 15.59 0.49
CA MET A 22 1.57 15.42 1.93
C MET A 22 2.84 15.91 2.60
N LEU A 23 2.66 16.38 3.83
CA LEU A 23 3.73 16.80 4.71
C LEU A 23 3.97 15.63 5.66
N ASP A 24 5.22 15.17 5.73
CA ASP A 24 5.59 14.16 6.72
C ASP A 24 5.62 14.82 8.09
N ASP A 25 4.65 14.45 8.94
CA ASP A 25 4.47 15.00 10.28
C ASP A 25 5.51 14.48 11.29
N THR A 26 6.37 13.55 10.85
CA THR A 26 7.47 13.00 11.67
C THR A 26 8.78 13.78 11.53
N LEU A 27 8.86 14.73 10.57
CA LEU A 27 10.01 15.60 10.37
C LEU A 27 9.85 16.93 11.11
N GLU A 28 10.97 17.54 11.52
CA GLU A 28 10.96 18.90 12.10
C GLU A 28 10.50 19.93 11.06
N GLU A 29 9.81 21.00 11.48
CA GLU A 29 9.18 21.99 10.57
C GLU A 29 10.14 22.57 9.51
N GLU A 30 11.44 22.63 9.79
CA GLU A 30 12.48 23.14 8.89
C GLU A 30 12.90 22.12 7.79
N ASP A 31 12.59 20.84 7.97
CA ASP A 31 12.96 19.72 7.09
C ASP A 31 11.77 19.15 6.29
N VAL A 32 10.55 19.67 6.50
CA VAL A 32 9.35 19.16 5.83
C VAL A 32 9.35 19.55 4.35
N VAL A 33 9.83 18.64 3.50
CA VAL A 33 9.67 18.74 2.04
C VAL A 33 8.34 18.10 1.63
N PRO A 34 7.45 18.80 0.91
CA PRO A 34 6.24 18.21 0.39
C PRO A 34 6.57 17.07 -0.57
N ILE A 35 6.13 15.86 -0.25
CA ILE A 35 6.24 14.68 -1.10
C ILE A 35 4.85 14.29 -1.59
N SER A 36 4.71 13.79 -2.81
CA SER A 36 3.42 13.27 -3.25
C SER A 36 3.09 11.94 -2.58
N ILE A 37 1.79 11.65 -2.44
CA ILE A 37 1.33 10.34 -1.96
C ILE A 37 1.90 9.22 -2.84
N ALA A 38 1.95 9.42 -4.15
CA ALA A 38 2.48 8.43 -5.07
C ALA A 38 3.95 8.11 -4.78
N GLU A 39 4.81 9.13 -4.70
CA GLU A 39 6.25 8.96 -4.46
C GLU A 39 6.53 8.25 -3.15
N TRP A 40 5.88 8.67 -2.06
CA TRP A 40 6.10 8.07 -0.75
C TRP A 40 5.63 6.62 -0.68
N VAL A 41 4.43 6.32 -1.21
CA VAL A 41 3.90 4.94 -1.21
C VAL A 41 4.78 4.04 -2.10
N ILE A 42 5.25 4.54 -3.23
CA ILE A 42 6.16 3.80 -4.11
C ILE A 42 7.47 3.51 -3.38
N ALA A 43 8.09 4.50 -2.74
CA ALA A 43 9.31 4.32 -1.96
C ALA A 43 9.11 3.25 -0.87
N GLU A 44 8.02 3.34 -0.10
CA GLU A 44 7.70 2.36 0.94
C GLU A 44 7.51 0.93 0.42
N ILE A 45 7.05 0.75 -0.83
CA ILE A 45 6.82 -0.56 -1.45
C ILE A 45 8.10 -1.11 -2.09
N GLU A 46 8.84 -0.26 -2.80
CA GLU A 46 10.10 -0.62 -3.47
C GLU A 46 11.22 -0.91 -2.47
N ASP A 47 11.37 -0.09 -1.42
CA ASP A 47 12.39 -0.27 -0.37
C ASP A 47 12.22 -1.62 0.36
N ASP A 48 10.97 -2.05 0.57
CA ASP A 48 10.63 -3.34 1.19
C ASP A 48 10.61 -4.51 0.18
N GLY A 49 10.79 -4.25 -1.13
CA GLY A 49 10.73 -5.25 -2.19
C GLY A 49 9.39 -5.98 -2.25
N ILE A 50 8.29 -5.26 -2.00
CA ILE A 50 6.94 -5.84 -1.91
C ILE A 50 6.39 -6.09 -3.31
N ILE A 51 5.86 -7.30 -3.53
CA ILE A 51 5.29 -7.71 -4.81
C ILE A 51 3.79 -7.89 -4.67
N PHE A 52 3.03 -7.30 -5.60
CA PHE A 52 1.60 -7.50 -5.73
C PHE A 52 1.29 -8.93 -6.20
N ALA A 53 0.35 -9.61 -5.52
CA ALA A 53 -0.07 -10.95 -5.91
C ALA A 53 -1.07 -10.92 -7.06
N THR A 54 -1.85 -9.85 -7.20
CA THR A 54 -2.80 -9.69 -8.33
C THR A 54 -2.07 -9.10 -9.54
N PRO A 55 -2.00 -9.81 -10.68
CA PRO A 55 -1.26 -9.36 -11.86
C PRO A 55 -1.72 -8.00 -12.39
N LEU A 56 -3.03 -7.72 -12.37
CA LEU A 56 -3.59 -6.44 -12.80
C LEU A 56 -3.08 -5.28 -11.94
N TYR A 57 -3.04 -5.45 -10.61
CA TYR A 57 -2.53 -4.43 -9.69
C TYR A 57 -1.03 -4.26 -9.81
N ALA A 58 -0.28 -5.35 -10.01
CA ALA A 58 1.15 -5.27 -10.32
C ALA A 58 1.41 -4.47 -11.60
N GLN A 59 0.61 -4.67 -12.65
CA GLN A 59 0.71 -3.92 -13.90
C GLN A 59 0.43 -2.43 -13.69
N ILE A 60 -0.64 -2.09 -12.97
CA ILE A 60 -1.00 -0.69 -12.68
C ILE A 60 0.10 0.00 -11.85
N PHE A 61 0.61 -0.68 -10.82
CA PHE A 61 1.70 -0.16 -10.00
C PHE A 61 2.97 0.08 -10.83
N LYS A 62 3.33 -0.86 -11.70
CA LYS A 62 4.48 -0.71 -12.60
C LYS A 62 4.33 0.48 -13.55
N MET A 63 3.14 0.68 -14.11
CA MET A 63 2.88 1.85 -14.97
C MET A 63 3.05 3.17 -14.22
N LEU A 64 2.63 3.22 -12.95
CA LEU A 64 2.84 4.39 -12.11
C LEU A 64 4.33 4.59 -11.81
N LEU A 65 5.05 3.52 -11.43
CA LEU A 65 6.50 3.56 -11.18
C LEU A 65 7.26 4.11 -12.39
N GLU A 66 6.96 3.63 -13.59
CA GLU A 66 7.60 4.09 -14.83
C GLU A 66 7.36 5.59 -15.13
N GLU A 67 6.24 6.16 -14.69
CA GLU A 67 5.96 7.59 -14.86
C GLU A 67 6.65 8.42 -13.77
N VAL A 68 6.65 7.94 -12.52
CA VAL A 68 7.35 8.60 -11.40
C VAL A 68 8.86 8.63 -11.62
N ASP A 69 9.43 7.57 -12.19
CA ASP A 69 10.85 7.54 -12.63
C ASP A 69 11.18 8.60 -13.69
N LYS A 70 10.18 9.08 -14.43
CA LYS A 70 10.30 10.19 -15.40
C LYS A 70 9.96 11.55 -14.78
N GLU A 71 9.94 11.63 -13.45
CA GLU A 71 9.56 12.83 -12.69
C GLU A 71 8.12 13.30 -13.01
N HIS A 72 7.23 12.38 -13.40
CA HIS A 72 5.85 12.66 -13.75
C HIS A 72 4.90 11.83 -12.90
N ILE A 73 4.11 12.48 -12.05
CA ILE A 73 3.05 11.79 -11.28
C ILE A 73 1.75 11.85 -12.10
N PRO A 74 1.22 10.71 -12.57
CA PRO A 74 0.02 10.69 -13.38
C PRO A 74 -1.22 11.24 -12.67
N ASP A 75 -1.86 12.21 -13.30
CA ASP A 75 -3.15 12.74 -12.85
C ASP A 75 -4.34 11.88 -13.35
N HIS A 76 -5.55 12.27 -12.95
CA HIS A 76 -6.78 11.56 -13.36
C HIS A 76 -6.94 11.52 -14.89
N SER A 77 -6.51 12.57 -15.60
CA SER A 77 -6.63 12.66 -17.06
C SER A 77 -5.72 11.66 -17.76
N TRP A 78 -4.55 11.37 -17.21
CA TRP A 78 -3.65 10.33 -17.69
C TRP A 78 -4.25 8.94 -17.48
N TRP A 79 -4.82 8.68 -16.31
CA TRP A 79 -5.43 7.38 -15.97
C TRP A 79 -6.62 7.00 -16.85
N VAL A 80 -7.47 7.96 -17.23
CA VAL A 80 -8.63 7.69 -18.10
C VAL A 80 -8.28 7.52 -19.58
N ARG A 81 -7.02 7.80 -19.97
CA ARG A 81 -6.53 7.64 -21.35
C ARG A 81 -5.88 6.28 -21.61
N GLN A 82 -5.83 5.40 -20.61
CA GLN A 82 -5.23 4.07 -20.76
C GLN A 82 -6.04 3.22 -21.75
N GLU A 83 -5.35 2.44 -22.58
CA GLU A 83 -5.99 1.64 -23.62
C GLU A 83 -6.56 0.31 -23.08
N ASN A 84 -6.02 -0.18 -21.97
CA ASN A 84 -6.44 -1.46 -21.40
C ASN A 84 -7.80 -1.33 -20.68
N PRO A 85 -8.86 -2.05 -21.12
CA PRO A 85 -10.18 -1.96 -20.52
C PRO A 85 -10.23 -2.44 -19.06
N GLU A 86 -9.37 -3.39 -18.66
CA GLU A 86 -9.30 -3.86 -17.28
C GLU A 86 -8.73 -2.77 -16.35
N ILE A 87 -7.73 -2.03 -16.82
CA ILE A 87 -7.16 -0.88 -16.10
C ILE A 87 -8.18 0.23 -16.01
N LEU A 88 -8.87 0.55 -17.11
CA LEU A 88 -9.93 1.56 -17.12
C LEU A 88 -11.06 1.22 -16.16
N ALA A 89 -11.40 -0.07 -15.98
CA ALA A 89 -12.40 -0.49 -15.00
C ALA A 89 -11.95 -0.14 -13.57
N VAL A 90 -10.70 -0.47 -13.21
CA VAL A 90 -10.12 -0.14 -11.89
C VAL A 90 -10.02 1.37 -11.69
N VAL A 91 -9.59 2.11 -12.71
CA VAL A 91 -9.52 3.58 -12.68
C VAL A 91 -10.92 4.17 -12.47
N THR A 92 -11.90 3.71 -13.25
CA THR A 92 -13.28 4.19 -13.13
C THR A 92 -13.82 3.90 -11.74
N GLU A 93 -13.60 2.70 -11.21
CA GLU A 93 -13.98 2.34 -9.84
C GLU A 93 -13.31 3.28 -8.83
N ALA A 94 -11.99 3.50 -8.92
CA ALA A 94 -11.22 4.37 -8.03
C ALA A 94 -11.69 5.84 -8.03
N LEU A 95 -12.13 6.34 -9.19
CA LEU A 95 -12.57 7.73 -9.36
C LEU A 95 -14.07 7.93 -9.07
N THR A 96 -14.89 6.88 -9.25
CA THR A 96 -16.36 6.95 -9.14
C THR A 96 -16.84 6.52 -7.77
N GLU A 97 -16.36 5.37 -7.29
CA GLU A 97 -16.34 5.15 -5.85
C GLU A 97 -15.26 6.10 -5.37
N LYS A 98 -15.68 7.25 -4.82
CA LYS A 98 -14.76 7.98 -3.95
C LYS A 98 -14.15 6.90 -3.08
N TYR A 99 -12.84 6.85 -3.03
CA TYR A 99 -12.14 6.27 -1.90
C TYR A 99 -12.46 7.19 -0.72
N THR A 100 -13.74 7.16 -0.33
CA THR A 100 -14.34 8.13 0.54
C THR A 100 -13.80 7.74 1.89
N LEU A 101 -13.27 8.74 2.58
CA LEU A 101 -13.21 8.77 4.03
C LEU A 101 -14.44 8.08 4.68
N ALA A 102 -15.62 8.11 4.06
CA ALA A 102 -16.83 7.38 4.47
C ALA A 102 -16.75 5.83 4.47
N LYS A 103 -16.00 5.14 3.58
CA LYS A 103 -15.77 3.67 3.70
C LYS A 103 -14.79 3.36 4.85
N TRP A 104 -14.03 4.36 5.33
CA TRP A 104 -13.12 4.27 6.46
C TRP A 104 -13.77 4.63 7.81
N GLU A 105 -14.74 5.55 7.83
CA GLU A 105 -15.60 5.83 9.00
C GLU A 105 -16.44 4.61 9.44
N ALA A 106 -16.88 3.77 8.48
CA ALA A 106 -17.63 2.55 8.77
C ALA A 106 -16.80 1.47 9.51
N ARG A 107 -15.48 1.66 9.66
CA ARG A 107 -14.55 0.78 10.38
C ARG A 107 -14.09 1.36 11.74
N GLU A 108 -14.91 2.18 12.38
CA GLU A 108 -14.67 2.78 13.71
C GLU A 108 -13.46 3.72 13.79
N ILE A 109 -13.28 4.59 12.78
CA ILE A 109 -12.30 5.68 12.86
C ILE A 109 -13.08 7.01 12.73
N PHE A 110 -13.29 7.70 13.86
CA PHE A 110 -13.89 9.04 13.90
C PHE A 110 -12.83 10.09 13.57
N LEU A 111 -13.04 10.94 12.55
CA LEU A 111 -12.03 11.88 12.04
C LEU A 111 -12.46 13.36 12.17
N PRO A 112 -11.58 14.26 12.66
CA PRO A 112 -11.75 15.71 12.57
C PRO A 112 -11.33 16.27 11.20
N LYS A 113 -11.93 17.39 10.80
CA LYS A 113 -11.85 18.00 9.46
C LYS A 113 -10.67 18.97 9.29
N GLU A 114 -9.41 18.53 9.24
CA GLU A 114 -8.29 19.43 8.88
C GLU A 114 -7.22 18.78 8.00
N GLN A 115 -6.45 19.55 7.24
CA GLN A 115 -5.54 19.11 6.18
C GLN A 115 -4.44 18.10 6.61
N ASN A 116 -4.26 17.86 7.92
CA ASN A 116 -3.31 16.90 8.51
C ASN A 116 -3.75 15.43 8.52
N ILE A 117 -4.98 15.07 8.11
CA ILE A 117 -5.47 13.67 8.18
C ILE A 117 -5.12 12.78 6.98
N VAL A 118 -4.56 13.34 5.89
CA VAL A 118 -4.27 12.54 4.68
C VAL A 118 -3.05 11.63 4.91
N PHE A 119 -2.02 12.13 5.58
CA PHE A 119 -0.77 11.37 5.80
C PHE A 119 -0.95 10.14 6.71
N PRO A 120 -1.56 10.24 7.92
CA PRO A 120 -1.77 9.07 8.78
C PRO A 120 -2.54 7.93 8.09
N LEU A 121 -3.42 8.30 7.18
CA LEU A 121 -4.34 7.41 6.50
C LEU A 121 -3.71 6.73 5.28
N VAL A 122 -2.92 7.47 4.51
CA VAL A 122 -2.02 6.92 3.49
C VAL A 122 -1.07 5.92 4.14
N LYS A 123 -0.48 6.30 5.28
CA LYS A 123 0.37 5.45 6.08
C LYS A 123 -0.37 4.18 6.51
N GLU A 124 -1.52 4.30 7.17
CA GLU A 124 -2.30 3.14 7.59
C GLU A 124 -2.63 2.18 6.43
N THR A 125 -3.06 2.72 5.28
CA THR A 125 -3.38 1.92 4.09
C THR A 125 -2.17 1.15 3.59
N THR A 126 -1.02 1.82 3.54
CA THR A 126 0.26 1.23 3.12
C THR A 126 0.69 0.15 4.10
N PHE A 127 0.66 0.42 5.41
CA PHE A 127 1.01 -0.57 6.44
C PHE A 127 0.07 -1.79 6.44
N ARG A 128 -1.23 -1.61 6.15
CA ARG A 128 -2.17 -2.73 5.97
C ARG A 128 -1.83 -3.58 4.74
N PHE A 129 -1.35 -2.96 3.66
CA PHE A 129 -0.83 -3.69 2.51
C PHE A 129 0.45 -4.46 2.85
N LYS A 130 1.40 -3.82 3.53
CA LYS A 130 2.62 -4.47 4.06
C LYS A 130 2.29 -5.67 4.96
N TYR A 131 1.30 -5.51 5.85
CA TYR A 131 0.83 -6.60 6.72
C TYR A 131 0.35 -7.82 5.93
N VAL A 132 -0.45 -7.59 4.88
CA VAL A 132 -0.94 -8.65 4.00
C VAL A 132 0.22 -9.37 3.30
N TYR A 133 1.23 -8.62 2.86
CA TYR A 133 2.42 -9.21 2.24
C TYR A 133 3.16 -10.12 3.23
N VAL A 134 3.39 -9.66 4.47
CA VAL A 134 4.01 -10.45 5.54
C VAL A 134 3.20 -11.71 5.85
N GLU A 135 1.88 -11.62 5.96
CA GLU A 135 1.02 -12.78 6.21
C GLU A 135 1.09 -13.82 5.08
N ARG A 136 1.24 -13.38 3.82
CA ARG A 136 1.47 -14.30 2.69
C ARG A 136 2.82 -14.99 2.80
N LYS A 137 3.89 -14.28 3.16
CA LYS A 137 5.21 -14.88 3.40
C LYS A 137 5.17 -15.91 4.52
N LEU A 138 4.46 -15.61 5.61
CA LEU A 138 4.24 -16.58 6.69
C LEU A 138 3.42 -17.80 6.23
N ALA A 139 2.41 -17.61 5.37
CA ALA A 139 1.64 -18.72 4.80
C ALA A 139 2.49 -19.60 3.86
N GLU A 140 3.33 -18.99 3.02
CA GLU A 140 4.31 -19.68 2.17
C GLU A 140 5.26 -20.55 3.01
N LEU A 141 5.79 -20.00 4.11
CA LEU A 141 6.67 -20.74 5.03
C LEU A 141 5.95 -21.90 5.72
N ARG A 142 4.69 -21.73 6.12
CA ARG A 142 3.88 -22.84 6.68
C ARG A 142 3.67 -23.96 5.67
N HIS A 143 3.47 -23.61 4.40
CA HIS A 143 3.36 -24.59 3.32
C HIS A 143 4.72 -25.24 2.97
N TYR A 144 5.82 -24.50 3.10
CA TYR A 144 7.16 -25.04 2.96
C TYR A 144 7.44 -26.10 4.03
N LEU A 145 7.05 -25.84 5.29
CA LEU A 145 7.20 -26.79 6.40
C LEU A 145 6.44 -28.11 6.18
N SER A 146 5.32 -28.10 5.44
CA SER A 146 4.55 -29.32 5.17
C SER A 146 5.17 -30.22 4.09
N GLN A 147 6.29 -29.83 3.48
CA GLN A 147 7.00 -30.63 2.48
C GLN A 147 7.94 -31.65 3.16
N GLU A 148 8.10 -32.84 2.56
CA GLU A 148 8.89 -33.95 3.15
C GLU A 148 10.37 -33.61 3.42
N ASN A 149 10.95 -32.64 2.70
CA ASN A 149 12.37 -32.27 2.80
C ASN A 149 12.55 -30.80 3.22
N ALA A 150 11.66 -30.27 4.06
CA ALA A 150 11.79 -28.91 4.57
C ALA A 150 13.05 -28.76 5.44
N ASP A 151 13.87 -27.77 5.13
CA ASP A 151 14.98 -27.34 5.97
C ASP A 151 14.42 -26.60 7.20
N MET A 152 14.53 -27.24 8.36
CA MET A 152 14.01 -26.71 9.62
C MET A 152 14.74 -25.47 10.10
N ASP A 153 16.05 -25.37 9.86
CA ASP A 153 16.85 -24.22 10.30
C ASP A 153 16.52 -23.00 9.45
N TYR A 154 16.37 -23.19 8.13
CA TYR A 154 15.85 -22.15 7.24
C TYR A 154 14.45 -21.69 7.65
N TYR A 155 13.52 -22.64 7.88
CA TYR A 155 12.16 -22.31 8.28
C TYR A 155 12.11 -21.50 9.58
N LEU A 156 12.82 -21.92 10.63
CA LEU A 156 12.80 -21.22 11.92
C LEU A 156 13.36 -19.81 11.82
N ASN A 157 14.44 -19.63 11.06
CA ASN A 157 15.06 -18.32 10.84
C ASN A 157 14.10 -17.38 10.11
N GLU A 158 13.58 -17.81 8.96
CA GLU A 158 12.66 -16.98 8.17
C GLU A 158 11.34 -16.73 8.89
N PHE A 159 10.74 -17.75 9.52
CA PHE A 159 9.50 -17.58 10.27
C PHE A 159 9.67 -16.59 11.42
N SER A 160 10.81 -16.64 12.14
CA SER A 160 11.09 -15.68 13.20
C SER A 160 11.19 -14.26 12.65
N LYS A 161 11.93 -14.04 11.56
CA LYS A 161 12.06 -12.71 10.92
C LYS A 161 10.70 -12.14 10.53
N TRP A 162 9.92 -12.91 9.76
CA TRP A 162 8.61 -12.46 9.26
C TRP A 162 7.60 -12.27 10.40
N ASN A 163 7.64 -13.10 11.43
CA ASN A 163 6.75 -12.94 12.59
C ASN A 163 7.13 -11.72 13.44
N SER A 164 8.42 -11.39 13.58
CA SER A 164 8.86 -10.15 14.21
C SER A 164 8.42 -8.92 13.42
N LEU A 165 8.56 -8.93 12.09
CA LEU A 165 8.06 -7.85 11.23
C LEU A 165 6.54 -7.68 11.36
N ARG A 166 5.79 -8.79 11.42
CA ARG A 166 4.34 -8.76 11.68
C ARG A 166 4.00 -8.05 12.99
N GLN A 167 4.74 -8.34 14.05
CA GLN A 167 4.53 -7.69 15.35
C GLN A 167 4.80 -6.19 15.27
N LEU A 168 5.90 -5.78 14.64
CA LEU A 168 6.23 -4.37 14.42
C LEU A 168 5.14 -3.64 13.65
N ILE A 169 4.65 -4.22 12.55
CA ILE A 169 3.55 -3.63 11.77
C ILE A 169 2.27 -3.52 12.61
N ASN A 170 1.94 -4.56 13.40
CA ASN A 170 0.79 -4.51 14.30
C ASN A 170 0.91 -3.43 15.37
N GLU A 171 2.10 -3.20 15.93
CA GLU A 171 2.33 -2.11 16.88
C GLU A 171 2.14 -0.75 16.21
N GLN A 172 2.59 -0.58 14.98
CA GLN A 172 2.38 0.65 14.21
C GLN A 172 0.90 0.87 13.88
N LEU A 173 0.16 -0.19 13.53
CA LEU A 173 -1.28 -0.12 13.26
C LEU A 173 -2.12 0.10 14.52
N ASN A 174 -1.73 -0.49 15.66
CA ASN A 174 -2.43 -0.35 16.95
C ASN A 174 -2.12 0.96 17.68
N ARG A 175 -1.13 1.74 17.24
CA ARG A 175 -0.81 3.08 17.77
C ARG A 175 -1.67 4.20 17.18
N VAL A 176 -2.54 3.90 16.22
CA VAL A 176 -3.42 4.88 15.54
C VAL A 176 -4.84 4.88 16.15
N VAL A 177 -5.01 4.40 17.39
CA VAL A 177 -6.30 4.39 18.12
C VAL A 177 -6.22 5.25 19.37
#